data_AF-A0A6B1GR79-F1
#
_entry.id   AF-A0A6B1GR79-F1
#
_cell.length_a   1.000
_cell.length_b   1.000
_cell.length_c   1.000
_cell.angle_alpha   90.00
_cell.angle_beta   90.00
_cell.angle_gamma   90.00
#
_symmetry.space_group_name_H-M   'P 1'
#
loop_
_entity.id
_entity.type
_entity.pdbx_description
1 polymer ?
#
loop_
_entity_poly.entity_id
_entity_poly.type
_entity_poly.pdbx_seq_one_letter_code
_entity_poly.pdbx_strand_id
1 'polypeptide(L)'
;MTSAATPGGSAGPPVLRVVGPQIPARNLLVIALVEALRARGLRTATAELLADGRATVTLPSGGRVTPAPGGAPLDSAAALAAFVASLDPRADLVIAEDYEQPGVPAVELTTAAASPGEAVAPGDLLASVEAERLERDFTARGAEAVAELAERVEARLLRGESAPEGGGLLARLRGVWRSR
;
A
#
# COMPACT_ATOMS: atom_id res chain seq x y z
N MET A 1 -18.30 20.58 33.78
CA MET A 1 -18.12 20.85 32.35
C MET A 1 -16.99 19.98 31.86
N THR A 2 -17.32 18.77 31.44
CA THR A 2 -16.34 17.76 31.01
C THR A 2 -16.13 17.94 29.52
N SER A 3 -15.01 18.56 29.15
CA SER A 3 -14.62 18.75 27.76
C SER A 3 -14.37 17.37 27.14
N ALA A 4 -15.26 16.93 26.26
CA ALA A 4 -15.00 15.81 25.38
C ALA A 4 -13.82 16.19 24.47
N ALA A 5 -12.77 15.39 24.48
CA ALA A 5 -11.72 15.48 23.48
C ALA A 5 -12.33 15.09 22.13
N THR A 6 -12.60 16.09 21.30
CA THR A 6 -12.82 15.90 19.87
C THR A 6 -11.58 15.19 19.30
N PRO A 7 -11.71 14.06 18.59
CA PRO A 7 -10.58 13.52 17.85
C PRO A 7 -10.23 14.51 16.74
N GLY A 8 -9.19 15.31 16.96
CA GLY A 8 -8.52 16.05 15.89
C GLY A 8 -7.78 15.05 14.99
N GLY A 9 -7.65 15.24 13.69
CA GLY A 9 -8.17 16.28 12.81
C GLY A 9 -7.66 15.90 11.43
N SER A 10 -8.57 15.70 10.46
CA SER A 10 -8.34 15.65 9.01
C SER A 10 -6.93 15.20 8.57
N ALA A 11 -6.44 14.05 9.05
CA ALA A 11 -5.31 13.40 8.41
C ALA A 11 -5.86 12.78 7.14
N GLY A 12 -5.27 13.08 5.97
CA GLY A 12 -5.70 12.52 4.70
C GLY A 12 -5.69 10.98 4.69
N PRO A 13 -6.06 10.35 3.56
CA PRO A 13 -6.05 8.89 3.45
C PRO A 13 -4.70 8.30 3.88
N PRO A 14 -4.68 7.18 4.62
CA PRO A 14 -3.44 6.48 4.93
C PRO A 14 -2.67 6.13 3.66
N VAL A 15 -1.35 6.04 3.78
CA VAL A 15 -0.44 5.67 2.70
C VAL A 15 0.06 4.24 2.93
N LEU A 16 -0.08 3.40 1.92
CA LEU A 16 0.53 2.08 1.82
C LEU A 16 1.66 2.14 0.78
N ARG A 17 2.85 1.63 1.13
CA ARG A 17 3.96 1.52 0.18
C ARG A 17 3.97 0.19 -0.53
N VAL A 18 4.36 0.16 -1.80
CA VAL A 18 4.73 -1.06 -2.52
C VAL A 18 6.22 -0.99 -2.83
N VAL A 19 7.00 -1.77 -2.07
CA VAL A 19 8.46 -1.81 -2.11
C VAL A 19 8.89 -3.09 -2.82
N GLY A 20 10.00 -3.08 -3.55
CA GLY A 20 10.51 -4.26 -4.23
C GLY A 20 11.18 -3.91 -5.56
N PRO A 21 11.62 -4.92 -6.33
CA PRO A 21 12.30 -4.71 -7.59
C PRO A 21 11.36 -4.06 -8.63
N GLN A 22 11.95 -3.23 -9.51
CA GLN A 22 11.24 -2.58 -10.62
C GLN A 22 11.05 -3.58 -11.77
N ILE A 23 10.08 -4.49 -11.59
CA ILE A 23 9.69 -5.52 -12.55
C ILE A 23 8.20 -5.43 -12.87
N PRO A 24 7.73 -6.00 -14.00
CA PRO A 24 6.31 -5.94 -14.39
C PRO A 24 5.33 -6.43 -13.30
N ALA A 25 5.73 -7.42 -12.50
CA ALA A 25 4.93 -7.94 -11.40
C ALA A 25 4.55 -6.90 -10.33
N ARG A 26 5.32 -5.81 -10.18
CA ARG A 26 4.98 -4.73 -9.25
C ARG A 26 3.75 -3.94 -9.70
N ASN A 27 3.73 -3.52 -10.96
CA ASN A 27 2.56 -2.86 -11.53
C ASN A 27 1.35 -3.80 -11.49
N LEU A 28 1.55 -5.10 -11.76
CA LEU A 28 0.50 -6.11 -11.61
C LEU A 28 -0.04 -6.17 -10.17
N LEU A 29 0.83 -6.14 -9.15
CA LEU A 29 0.44 -6.13 -7.75
C LEU A 29 -0.41 -4.90 -7.43
N VAL A 30 0.03 -3.71 -7.84
CA VAL A 30 -0.69 -2.46 -7.61
C VAL A 30 -2.07 -2.51 -8.25
N ILE A 31 -2.17 -2.92 -9.52
CA ILE A 31 -3.44 -3.07 -10.23
C ILE A 31 -4.34 -4.07 -9.52
N ALA A 32 -3.84 -5.28 -9.24
CA ALA A 32 -4.61 -6.33 -8.59
C ALA A 32 -5.14 -5.88 -7.22
N LEU A 33 -4.30 -5.17 -6.45
CA LEU A 33 -4.66 -4.68 -5.12
C LEU A 33 -5.70 -3.55 -5.20
N VAL A 34 -5.57 -2.61 -6.14
CA VAL A 34 -6.57 -1.56 -6.39
C VAL A 34 -7.92 -2.18 -6.75
N GLU A 35 -7.94 -3.17 -7.64
CA GLU A 35 -9.18 -3.87 -8.02
C GLU A 35 -9.79 -4.64 -6.85
N ALA A 36 -8.98 -5.36 -6.07
CA ALA A 36 -9.44 -6.08 -4.89
C ALA A 36 -10.02 -5.13 -3.82
N LEU A 37 -9.38 -3.97 -3.58
CA LEU A 37 -9.89 -2.95 -2.66
C LEU A 37 -11.16 -2.28 -3.19
N ARG A 38 -11.26 -2.03 -4.49
CA ARG A 38 -12.47 -1.50 -5.14
C ARG A 38 -13.64 -2.46 -5.02
N ALA A 39 -13.42 -3.76 -5.19
CA ALA A 39 -14.45 -4.78 -4.98
C ALA A 39 -15.02 -4.78 -3.54
N ARG A 40 -14.25 -4.23 -2.58
CA ARG A 40 -14.65 -4.03 -1.18
C ARG A 40 -15.25 -2.64 -0.91
N GLY A 41 -15.44 -1.83 -1.94
CA GLY A 41 -16.03 -0.49 -1.85
C GLY A 41 -15.05 0.63 -1.50
N LEU A 42 -13.74 0.36 -1.49
CA LEU A 42 -12.72 1.35 -1.15
C LEU A 42 -12.29 2.18 -2.37
N ARG A 43 -12.07 3.48 -2.15
CA ARG A 43 -11.61 4.48 -3.12
C ARG A 43 -10.12 4.66 -2.98
N THR A 44 -9.36 3.90 -3.77
CA THR A 44 -7.90 3.89 -3.71
C THR A 44 -7.29 4.81 -4.76
N ALA A 45 -6.44 5.74 -4.33
CA ALA A 45 -5.54 6.47 -5.20
C ALA A 45 -4.22 5.72 -5.34
N THR A 46 -3.53 5.89 -6.46
CA THR A 46 -2.12 5.45 -6.61
C THR A 46 -1.21 6.65 -6.78
N ALA A 47 0.03 6.52 -6.34
CA ALA A 47 1.05 7.55 -6.48
C ALA A 47 2.38 6.92 -6.87
N GLU A 48 3.04 7.49 -7.87
CA GLU A 48 4.38 7.11 -8.30
C GLU A 48 5.31 8.28 -8.00
N LEU A 49 6.27 8.09 -7.08
CA LEU A 49 7.22 9.15 -6.72
C LEU A 49 8.25 9.34 -7.84
N LEU A 50 8.49 10.60 -8.19
CA LEU A 50 9.47 11.01 -9.18
C LEU A 50 10.79 11.37 -8.49
N ALA A 51 11.90 11.29 -9.23
CA ALA A 51 13.24 11.59 -8.72
C ALA A 51 13.41 13.04 -8.21
N ASP A 52 12.54 13.97 -8.62
CA ASP A 52 12.55 15.36 -8.18
C ASP A 52 11.65 15.63 -6.96
N GLY A 53 11.16 14.57 -6.29
CA GLY A 53 10.32 14.65 -5.09
C GLY A 53 8.86 14.97 -5.36
N ARG A 54 8.45 15.14 -6.63
CA ARG A 54 7.03 15.18 -7.00
C ARG A 54 6.46 13.76 -7.10
N ALA A 55 5.14 13.63 -7.16
CA ALA A 55 4.49 12.35 -7.45
C ALA A 55 3.51 12.50 -8.60
N THR A 56 3.38 11.46 -9.43
CA THR A 56 2.23 11.35 -10.31
C THR A 56 1.14 10.56 -9.61
N VAL A 57 -0.01 11.20 -9.40
CA VAL A 57 -1.14 10.65 -8.67
C VAL A 57 -2.24 10.26 -9.63
N THR A 58 -2.74 9.04 -9.51
CA THR A 58 -3.98 8.60 -10.16
C THR A 58 -5.07 8.53 -9.10
N LEU A 59 -6.13 9.32 -9.28
CA LEU A 59 -7.26 9.40 -8.37
C LEU A 59 -8.19 8.19 -8.54
N PRO A 60 -9.03 7.87 -7.54
CA PRO A 60 -10.02 6.79 -7.64
C PRO A 60 -10.98 6.94 -8.83
N SER A 61 -11.21 8.17 -9.29
CA SER A 61 -12.01 8.49 -10.48
C SER A 61 -11.31 8.21 -11.82
N GLY A 62 -10.03 7.85 -11.80
CA GLY A 62 -9.19 7.65 -12.98
C GLY A 62 -8.48 8.92 -13.48
N GLY A 63 -8.74 10.09 -12.88
CA GLY A 63 -8.01 11.32 -13.19
C GLY A 63 -6.55 11.22 -12.78
N ARG A 64 -5.62 11.63 -13.66
CA ARG A 64 -4.18 11.64 -13.38
C ARG A 64 -3.68 13.07 -13.20
N VAL A 65 -2.95 13.32 -12.13
CA VAL A 65 -2.45 14.64 -11.74
C VAL A 65 -0.97 14.55 -11.41
N THR A 66 -0.17 15.45 -11.99
CA THR A 66 1.23 15.65 -11.63
C THR A 66 1.42 17.12 -11.27
N PRO A 67 1.91 17.46 -10.06
CA PRO A 67 2.20 18.84 -9.68
C PRO A 67 3.18 19.50 -10.65
N ALA A 68 2.99 20.79 -10.90
CA ALA A 68 3.95 21.56 -11.67
C ALA A 68 5.32 21.63 -10.95
N PRO A 69 6.44 21.78 -11.69
CA PRO A 69 7.74 22.04 -11.08
C PRO A 69 7.71 23.25 -10.13
N GLY A 70 8.44 23.17 -9.02
CA GLY A 70 8.49 24.23 -8.00
C GLY A 70 7.40 24.14 -6.92
N GLY A 71 6.53 23.13 -6.96
CA GLY A 71 5.63 22.80 -5.86
C GLY A 71 6.35 22.21 -4.64
N ALA A 72 5.64 22.10 -3.52
CA ALA A 72 6.14 21.41 -2.34
C ALA A 72 6.40 19.92 -2.65
N PRO A 73 7.48 19.33 -2.10
CA PRO A 73 7.76 17.91 -2.29
C PRO A 73 6.68 17.04 -1.63
N LEU A 74 6.43 15.88 -2.25
CA LEU A 74 5.47 14.87 -1.81
C LEU A 74 6.18 13.61 -1.29
N ASP A 75 7.39 13.79 -0.75
CA ASP A 75 8.29 12.76 -0.24
C ASP A 75 8.01 12.36 1.21
N SER A 76 6.99 12.95 1.84
CA SER A 76 6.47 12.54 3.15
C SER A 76 5.01 12.06 3.06
N ALA A 77 4.67 11.03 3.83
CA ALA A 77 3.38 10.35 3.72
C ALA A 77 2.24 11.30 4.10
N ALA A 78 2.52 12.19 5.04
CA ALA A 78 1.61 13.27 5.40
C ALA A 78 1.41 14.26 4.24
N ALA A 79 2.47 14.66 3.52
CA ALA A 79 2.36 15.54 2.37
C ALA A 79 1.59 14.88 1.22
N LEU A 80 1.90 13.61 0.91
CA LEU A 80 1.21 12.85 -0.13
C LEU A 80 -0.28 12.66 0.22
N ALA A 81 -0.59 12.26 1.46
CA ALA A 81 -1.96 12.11 1.94
C ALA A 81 -2.73 13.44 1.89
N ALA A 82 -2.11 14.55 2.33
CA ALA A 82 -2.72 15.86 2.27
C ALA A 82 -2.97 16.32 0.82
N PHE A 83 -2.03 16.04 -0.09
CA PHE A 83 -2.18 16.35 -1.50
C PHE A 83 -3.34 15.56 -2.12
N VAL A 84 -3.42 14.25 -1.89
CA VAL A 84 -4.54 13.42 -2.37
C VAL A 84 -5.87 13.90 -1.77
N ALA A 85 -5.93 14.19 -0.46
CA ALA A 85 -7.14 14.69 0.18
C ALA A 85 -7.61 16.05 -0.40
N SER A 86 -6.68 16.88 -0.88
CA SER A 86 -7.02 18.15 -1.54
C SER A 86 -7.65 17.98 -2.93
N LEU A 87 -7.36 16.86 -3.60
CA LEU A 87 -7.88 16.51 -4.93
C LEU A 87 -9.15 15.65 -4.85
N ASP A 88 -9.15 14.64 -3.98
CA ASP A 88 -10.28 13.75 -3.71
C ASP A 88 -10.41 13.52 -2.19
N PRO A 89 -11.27 14.30 -1.50
CA PRO A 89 -11.50 14.15 -0.06
C PRO A 89 -12.24 12.86 0.31
N ARG A 90 -12.67 12.05 -0.68
CA ARG A 90 -13.31 10.75 -0.47
C ARG A 90 -12.36 9.58 -0.70
N ALA A 91 -11.08 9.83 -1.00
CA ALA A 91 -10.11 8.75 -1.08
C ALA A 91 -9.95 8.08 0.29
N ASP A 92 -10.00 6.76 0.32
CA ASP A 92 -9.87 5.95 1.54
C ASP A 92 -8.42 5.52 1.78
N LEU A 93 -7.62 5.39 0.72
CA LEU A 93 -6.25 4.87 0.78
C LEU A 93 -5.41 5.43 -0.38
N VAL A 94 -4.11 5.62 -0.16
CA VAL A 94 -3.12 5.87 -1.21
C VAL A 94 -2.15 4.68 -1.27
N ILE A 95 -1.96 4.11 -2.46
CA ILE A 95 -0.89 3.12 -2.72
C ILE A 95 0.27 3.86 -3.40
N ALA A 96 1.41 3.92 -2.74
CA ALA A 96 2.60 4.64 -3.19
C ALA A 96 3.68 3.67 -3.71
N GLU A 97 4.07 3.86 -4.95
CA GLU A 97 5.22 3.25 -5.61
C GLU A 97 6.44 4.17 -5.51
N ASP A 98 7.62 3.56 -5.51
CA ASP A 98 8.94 4.18 -5.40
C ASP A 98 9.07 5.10 -4.18
N TYR A 99 8.39 4.70 -3.12
CA TYR A 99 8.25 5.45 -1.91
C TYR A 99 9.01 4.76 -0.78
N GLU A 100 10.14 5.32 -0.36
CA GLU A 100 11.09 4.65 0.56
C GLU A 100 11.04 5.16 2.00
N GLN A 101 10.08 6.03 2.33
CA GLN A 101 10.00 6.61 3.67
C GLN A 101 9.78 5.53 4.76
N PRO A 102 10.67 5.42 5.76
CA PRO A 102 10.49 4.52 6.91
C PRO A 102 9.31 4.95 7.81
N GLY A 103 8.77 4.00 8.57
CA GLY A 103 7.64 4.23 9.49
C GLY A 103 6.27 4.24 8.80
N VAL A 104 6.24 3.93 7.50
CA VAL A 104 5.01 3.85 6.70
C VAL A 104 4.77 2.38 6.33
N PRO A 105 3.56 1.84 6.55
CA PRO A 105 3.25 0.45 6.23
C PRO A 105 3.53 0.10 4.77
N ALA A 106 4.03 -1.10 4.52
CA ALA A 106 4.47 -1.54 3.20
C ALA A 106 4.08 -2.98 2.88
N VAL A 107 3.78 -3.22 1.61
CA VAL A 107 3.84 -4.54 0.98
C VAL A 107 5.16 -4.65 0.24
N GLU A 108 5.89 -5.72 0.50
CA GLU A 108 7.14 -6.00 -0.18
C GLU A 108 6.91 -7.02 -1.31
N LEU A 109 7.29 -6.68 -2.53
CA LEU A 109 7.37 -7.63 -3.64
C LEU A 109 8.78 -8.25 -3.65
N THR A 110 8.85 -9.56 -3.65
CA THR A 110 10.10 -10.33 -3.65
C THR A 110 10.19 -11.18 -4.91
N THR A 111 11.41 -11.50 -5.31
CA THR A 111 11.71 -12.51 -6.35
C THR A 111 12.46 -13.66 -5.72
N ALA A 112 12.62 -14.78 -6.43
CA ALA A 112 13.42 -15.92 -5.94
C ALA A 112 14.89 -15.54 -5.62
N ALA A 113 15.40 -14.44 -6.18
CA ALA A 113 16.76 -13.94 -5.94
C ALA A 113 16.88 -13.01 -4.72
N ALA A 114 15.76 -12.50 -4.19
CA ALA A 114 15.75 -11.53 -3.11
C ALA A 114 15.25 -12.18 -1.81
N SER A 115 15.89 -11.86 -0.68
CA SER A 115 15.41 -12.33 0.62
C SER A 115 14.20 -11.49 1.07
N PRO A 116 13.10 -12.11 1.50
CA PRO A 116 11.97 -11.38 2.07
C PRO A 116 12.37 -10.68 3.39
N GLY A 117 11.85 -9.48 3.60
CA GLY A 117 12.03 -8.66 4.80
C GLY A 117 13.36 -7.91 4.85
N GLU A 118 14.10 -7.86 3.75
CA GLU A 118 15.39 -7.15 3.68
C GLU A 118 15.20 -5.66 3.35
N ALA A 119 14.18 -5.31 2.55
CA ALA A 119 13.96 -3.94 2.11
C ALA A 119 13.07 -3.12 3.07
N VAL A 120 12.34 -3.79 3.97
CA VAL A 120 11.32 -3.15 4.82
C VAL A 120 11.56 -3.53 6.28
N ALA A 121 11.60 -2.52 7.15
CA ALA A 121 11.70 -2.74 8.60
C ALA A 121 10.52 -3.61 9.09
N PRO A 122 10.74 -4.57 10.02
CA PRO A 122 9.68 -5.48 10.47
C PRO A 122 8.41 -4.80 11.02
N GLY A 123 8.53 -3.59 11.59
CA GLY A 123 7.38 -2.82 12.08
C GLY A 123 6.53 -2.20 10.97
N ASP A 124 7.07 -2.06 9.77
CA ASP A 124 6.41 -1.47 8.61
C ASP A 124 5.85 -2.55 7.66
N LEU A 125 6.40 -3.77 7.69
CA LEU A 125 6.04 -4.83 6.75
C LEU A 125 4.66 -5.43 7.06
N LEU A 126 3.71 -5.27 6.13
CA LEU A 126 2.37 -5.88 6.21
C LEU A 126 2.34 -7.30 5.62
N ALA A 127 3.01 -7.47 4.49
CA ALA A 127 3.10 -8.73 3.77
C ALA A 127 4.27 -8.70 2.78
N SER A 128 4.84 -9.87 2.51
CA SER A 128 5.71 -10.11 1.37
C SER A 128 4.93 -10.90 0.30
N VAL A 129 5.07 -10.51 -0.96
CA VAL A 129 4.42 -11.11 -2.13
C VAL A 129 5.51 -11.58 -3.09
N GLU A 130 5.50 -12.86 -3.44
CA GLU A 130 6.44 -13.41 -4.42
C GLU A 130 5.92 -13.14 -5.85
N ALA A 131 6.73 -12.51 -6.69
CA ALA A 131 6.37 -12.07 -8.03
C ALA A 131 5.89 -13.22 -8.93
N GLU A 132 6.65 -14.32 -8.98
CA GLU A 132 6.37 -15.49 -9.81
C GLU A 132 5.10 -16.22 -9.37
N ARG A 133 4.77 -16.10 -8.09
CA ARG A 133 3.53 -16.62 -7.54
C ARG A 133 2.36 -15.71 -7.90
N LEU A 134 2.51 -14.40 -7.72
CA LEU A 134 1.50 -13.42 -8.05
C LEU A 134 1.06 -13.56 -9.52
N GLU A 135 2.00 -13.65 -10.45
CA GLU A 135 1.71 -13.78 -11.88
C GLU A 135 0.91 -15.05 -12.19
N ARG A 136 1.29 -16.19 -11.59
CA ARG A 136 0.57 -17.46 -11.74
C ARG A 136 -0.83 -17.39 -11.16
N ASP A 137 -0.97 -16.90 -9.93
CA ASP A 137 -2.25 -16.84 -9.22
C ASP A 137 -3.19 -15.84 -9.91
N PHE A 138 -2.67 -14.70 -10.40
CA PHE A 138 -3.43 -13.70 -11.14
C PHE A 138 -3.92 -14.22 -12.49
N THR A 139 -3.12 -15.02 -13.20
CA THR A 139 -3.55 -15.65 -14.46
C THR A 139 -4.78 -16.55 -14.24
N ALA A 140 -4.86 -17.21 -13.09
CA ALA A 140 -5.96 -18.12 -12.77
C ALA A 140 -7.19 -17.42 -12.18
N ARG A 141 -7.00 -16.38 -11.34
CA ARG A 141 -8.06 -15.80 -10.49
C ARG A 141 -8.25 -14.28 -10.67
N GLY A 142 -7.42 -13.63 -11.49
CA GLY A 142 -7.39 -12.18 -11.61
C GLY A 142 -7.10 -11.49 -10.27
N ALA A 143 -7.79 -10.40 -9.98
CA ALA A 143 -7.61 -9.61 -8.76
C ALA A 143 -7.95 -10.38 -7.46
N GLU A 144 -8.76 -11.43 -7.53
CA GLU A 144 -9.02 -12.29 -6.36
C GLU A 144 -7.75 -12.98 -5.84
N ALA A 145 -6.69 -13.04 -6.65
CA ALA A 145 -5.38 -13.52 -6.24
C ALA A 145 -4.83 -12.80 -5.01
N VAL A 146 -5.19 -11.52 -4.81
CA VAL A 146 -4.72 -10.68 -3.70
C VAL A 146 -5.83 -10.27 -2.72
N ALA A 147 -6.97 -10.97 -2.71
CA ALA A 147 -8.10 -10.64 -1.83
C ALA A 147 -7.74 -10.65 -0.32
N GLU A 148 -6.97 -11.65 0.12
CA GLU A 148 -6.49 -11.73 1.52
C GLU A 148 -5.54 -10.58 1.87
N LEU A 149 -4.72 -10.14 0.90
CA LEU A 149 -3.85 -8.98 1.08
C LEU A 149 -4.67 -7.69 1.22
N ALA A 150 -5.69 -7.50 0.38
CA ALA A 150 -6.59 -6.36 0.46
C ALA A 150 -7.33 -6.31 1.82
N GLU A 151 -7.78 -7.46 2.33
CA GLU A 151 -8.40 -7.56 3.66
C GLU A 151 -7.42 -7.14 4.76
N ARG A 152 -6.17 -7.62 4.71
CA ARG A 152 -5.14 -7.24 5.68
C ARG A 152 -4.83 -5.75 5.64
N VAL A 153 -4.74 -5.16 4.44
CA VAL A 153 -4.52 -3.73 4.23
C VAL A 153 -5.65 -2.93 4.86
N GLU A 154 -6.92 -3.29 4.60
CA GLU A 154 -8.08 -2.63 5.18
C GLU A 154 -8.09 -2.72 6.71
N ALA A 155 -7.93 -3.93 7.26
CA ALA A 155 -7.90 -4.16 8.71
C ALA A 155 -6.84 -3.30 9.40
N ARG A 156 -5.62 -3.27 8.83
CA ARG A 156 -4.49 -2.58 9.45
C ARG A 156 -4.52 -1.06 9.29
N LEU A 157 -4.92 -0.55 8.13
CA LEU A 157 -4.81 0.87 7.81
C LEU A 157 -6.11 1.64 8.03
N LEU A 158 -7.26 0.99 7.88
CA LEU A 158 -8.56 1.66 7.97
C LEU A 158 -9.29 1.35 9.27
N ARG A 159 -9.04 0.18 9.87
CA ARG A 159 -9.64 -0.22 11.15
C ARG A 159 -8.68 -0.10 12.35
N GLY A 160 -7.40 0.11 12.09
CA GLY A 160 -6.38 0.25 13.13
C GLY A 160 -6.08 -1.05 13.89
N GLU A 161 -6.39 -2.21 13.29
CA GLU A 161 -6.09 -3.50 13.92
C GLU A 161 -4.58 -3.72 13.96
N SER A 162 -4.02 -4.00 15.15
CA SER A 162 -2.61 -4.36 15.29
C SER A 162 -2.33 -5.65 14.52
N ALA A 163 -1.18 -5.70 13.85
CA ALA A 163 -0.71 -6.97 13.28
C ALA A 163 -0.62 -8.01 14.41
N PRO A 164 -1.04 -9.26 14.20
CA PRO A 164 -0.87 -10.29 15.22
C PRO A 164 0.61 -10.39 15.57
N GLU A 165 0.95 -10.18 16.85
CA GLU A 165 2.30 -10.40 17.38
C GLU A 165 2.66 -11.88 17.20
N GLY A 166 3.23 -12.22 16.04
CA GLY A 166 3.49 -13.60 15.62
C GLY A 166 4.85 -13.80 14.96
N GLY A 167 5.78 -12.87 15.17
CA GLY A 167 7.18 -12.94 14.71
C GLY A 167 8.08 -13.82 15.59
N GLY A 168 7.57 -14.93 16.15
CA GLY A 168 8.29 -15.81 17.05
C GLY A 168 8.29 -17.26 16.56
N LEU A 169 9.43 -17.73 16.07
CA LEU A 169 9.78 -19.13 15.74
C LEU A 169 9.00 -19.83 14.60
N LEU A 170 7.75 -19.48 14.29
CA LEU A 170 6.96 -20.09 13.21
C LEU A 170 7.06 -19.37 11.86
N ALA A 171 7.53 -18.12 11.82
CA ALA A 171 7.82 -17.39 10.57
C ALA A 171 8.97 -18.03 9.74
N ARG A 172 9.75 -18.94 10.34
CA ARG A 172 10.81 -19.72 9.66
C ARG A 172 10.34 -21.09 9.14
N LEU A 173 9.10 -21.49 9.38
CA LEU A 173 8.56 -22.77 8.91
C LEU A 173 7.21 -22.55 8.22
N ARG A 174 7.27 -22.35 6.89
CA ARG A 174 6.17 -22.59 5.94
C ARG A 174 4.89 -21.81 6.19
N GLY A 175 4.88 -20.56 5.72
CA GLY A 175 3.67 -19.88 5.26
C GLY A 175 3.28 -20.33 3.84
N VAL A 176 3.10 -21.64 3.65
CA VAL A 176 2.36 -22.16 2.49
C VAL A 176 0.94 -21.66 2.66
N TRP A 177 0.54 -20.68 1.86
CA TRP A 177 -0.86 -20.41 1.57
C TRP A 177 -1.56 -21.76 1.31
N ARG A 178 -2.47 -22.15 2.19
CA ARG A 178 -3.39 -23.26 1.93
C ARG A 178 -4.76 -22.66 1.74
N SER A 179 -5.15 -22.50 0.48
CA SER A 179 -6.56 -22.43 0.10
C SER A 179 -7.19 -23.80 0.41
N ARG A 180 -8.32 -23.81 1.10
CA ARG A 180 -9.27 -24.92 0.99
C ARG A 180 -10.00 -24.83 -0.34
#